data_AF-A0A356J1Q7-F1
#
_entry.id   AF-A0A356J1Q7-F1
#
_cell.length_a   1.000
_cell.length_b   1.000
_cell.length_c   1.000
_cell.angle_alpha   90.00
_cell.angle_beta   90.00
_cell.angle_gamma   90.00
#
_symmetry.space_group_name_H-M   'P 1'
#
loop_
_entity.id
_entity.type
_entity.pdbx_description
1 polymer ?
#
loop_
_entity_poly.entity_id
_entity_poly.type
_entity_poly.pdbx_seq_one_letter_code
_entity_poly.pdbx_strand_id
1 'polypeptide(L)'
;MRKIFNFIMVLSLMLWSATVVPAAEHGGASVEKKEHGGTAPKEHGGTNAPSADAIRTAMKDYVMNKSMATGTFDVVDPETGKTRKLELIRVHERVGKTGNYYYSCADFKDTESGQMLDLDLDVEDKGGKLSVADVRIHKLEGKERYTYDANDNRIPVNAEGSHVEGSHMEGQEQGKEHGGK
;
A
#
# COMPACT_ATOMS: atom_id res chain seq x y z
N MET A 1 32.38 -54.14 40.98
CA MET A 1 33.82 -54.07 40.65
C MET A 1 33.98 -53.53 39.24
N ARG A 2 34.86 -52.53 39.08
CA ARG A 2 35.18 -51.81 37.84
C ARG A 2 35.60 -52.77 36.72
N LYS A 3 35.10 -52.55 35.50
CA LYS A 3 35.81 -52.93 34.29
C LYS A 3 35.85 -51.75 33.33
N ILE A 4 37.07 -51.27 33.19
CA ILE A 4 37.55 -50.24 32.27
C ILE A 4 37.56 -50.88 30.88
N PHE A 5 37.01 -50.23 29.87
CA PHE A 5 37.36 -50.55 28.49
C PHE A 5 37.73 -49.26 27.76
N ASN A 6 38.98 -49.28 27.32
CA ASN A 6 39.65 -48.27 26.54
C ASN A 6 39.23 -48.37 25.06
N PHE A 7 39.39 -47.23 24.38
CA PHE A 7 39.79 -47.09 22.97
C PHE A 7 38.73 -47.34 21.88
N ILE A 8 38.37 -46.30 21.14
CA ILE A 8 38.92 -46.00 19.80
C ILE A 8 38.31 -44.68 19.28
N MET A 9 39.20 -43.76 18.92
CA MET A 9 38.96 -42.54 18.16
C MET A 9 38.54 -42.92 16.73
N VAL A 10 37.37 -42.46 16.26
CA VAL A 10 37.09 -42.34 14.83
C VAL A 10 36.55 -40.94 14.59
N LEU A 11 37.44 -40.10 14.07
CA LEU A 11 37.20 -38.76 13.58
C LEU A 11 36.49 -38.87 12.22
N SER A 12 35.17 -38.76 12.18
CA SER A 12 34.43 -38.62 10.92
C SER A 12 34.21 -37.15 10.60
N LEU A 13 35.07 -36.58 9.76
CA LEU A 13 34.81 -35.35 9.03
C LEU A 13 33.68 -35.63 8.03
N MET A 14 32.48 -35.08 8.26
CA MET A 14 31.48 -34.91 7.20
C MET A 14 31.37 -33.41 6.91
N LEU A 15 32.01 -32.99 5.82
CA LEU A 15 31.74 -31.71 5.18
C LEU A 15 30.33 -31.76 4.60
N TRP A 16 29.42 -30.99 5.17
CA TRP A 16 28.11 -30.75 4.59
C TRP A 16 28.24 -29.60 3.59
N SER A 17 28.26 -29.94 2.31
CA SER A 17 28.13 -28.97 1.22
C SER A 17 26.71 -28.41 1.23
N ALA A 18 26.54 -27.15 1.62
CA ALA A 18 25.29 -26.42 1.41
C ALA A 18 25.22 -26.00 -0.06
N THR A 19 24.38 -26.66 -0.85
CA THR A 19 24.00 -26.17 -2.18
C THR A 19 23.06 -24.98 -2.01
N VAL A 20 23.52 -23.82 -2.46
CA VAL A 20 22.70 -22.61 -2.61
C VAL A 20 21.63 -22.90 -3.68
N VAL A 21 20.36 -22.84 -3.28
CA VAL A 21 19.22 -22.86 -4.21
C VAL A 21 19.00 -21.41 -4.67
N PRO A 22 18.92 -21.14 -5.98
CA PRO A 22 18.62 -19.80 -6.50
C PRO A 22 17.18 -19.41 -6.18
N ALA A 23 17.00 -18.15 -5.78
CA ALA A 23 15.72 -17.53 -5.48
C ALA A 23 14.80 -17.51 -6.72
N ALA A 24 13.55 -17.90 -6.51
CA ALA A 24 12.50 -17.84 -7.51
C ALA A 24 12.16 -16.38 -7.86
N GLU A 25 12.02 -16.15 -9.15
CA GLU A 25 11.72 -14.91 -9.83
C GLU A 25 10.25 -14.55 -9.60
N HIS A 26 9.97 -13.56 -8.75
CA HIS A 26 8.63 -12.98 -8.66
C HIS A 26 8.42 -11.98 -9.82
N GLY A 27 8.20 -12.53 -11.00
CA GLY A 27 7.49 -11.86 -12.10
C GLY A 27 6.00 -11.81 -11.78
N GLY A 28 5.59 -10.83 -11.00
CA GLY A 28 4.18 -10.48 -10.79
C GLY A 28 3.86 -9.23 -11.60
N ALA A 29 3.23 -9.41 -12.76
CA ALA A 29 2.77 -8.33 -13.62
C ALA A 29 1.91 -7.33 -12.84
N SER A 30 2.40 -6.10 -12.75
CA SER A 30 1.65 -4.94 -12.31
C SER A 30 0.49 -4.71 -13.28
N VAL A 31 -0.72 -5.02 -12.85
CA VAL A 31 -1.93 -4.51 -13.50
C VAL A 31 -2.06 -3.05 -13.05
N GLU A 32 -1.51 -2.14 -13.86
CA GLU A 32 -1.81 -0.71 -13.79
C GLU A 32 -3.31 -0.52 -13.98
N LYS A 33 -4.01 -0.08 -12.93
CA LYS A 33 -5.37 0.42 -13.06
C LYS A 33 -5.42 1.86 -12.52
N LYS A 34 -5.13 2.77 -13.45
CA LYS A 34 -5.59 4.16 -13.56
C LYS A 34 -6.01 4.82 -12.23
N GLU A 35 -5.03 5.35 -11.53
CA GLU A 35 -5.26 6.32 -10.45
C GLU A 35 -5.74 7.63 -11.08
N HIS A 36 -6.88 8.13 -10.61
CA HIS A 36 -7.52 9.31 -11.18
C HIS A 36 -6.69 10.58 -10.92
N GLY A 37 -6.09 11.09 -11.99
CA GLY A 37 -6.16 12.49 -12.44
C GLY A 37 -5.95 13.61 -11.43
N GLY A 38 -4.69 13.92 -11.12
CA GLY A 38 -4.27 15.21 -10.58
C GLY A 38 -2.80 15.43 -10.94
N THR A 39 -2.52 16.41 -11.79
CA THR A 39 -1.16 16.72 -12.23
C THR A 39 -0.34 17.17 -11.03
N ALA A 40 0.78 16.48 -10.76
CA ALA A 40 1.73 16.86 -9.72
C ALA A 40 2.12 18.34 -9.87
N PRO A 41 1.89 19.20 -8.87
CA PRO A 41 2.35 20.58 -8.95
C PRO A 41 3.88 20.59 -8.93
N LYS A 42 4.46 21.25 -9.93
CA LYS A 42 5.88 21.63 -9.95
C LYS A 42 6.19 22.52 -8.74
N GLU A 43 7.32 22.22 -8.12
CA GLU A 43 7.87 22.86 -6.93
C GLU A 43 8.10 24.36 -7.12
N HIS A 44 7.61 25.19 -6.20
CA HIS A 44 8.08 26.58 -6.03
C HIS A 44 8.06 27.01 -4.55
N GLY A 45 9.26 26.99 -3.94
CA GLY A 45 9.87 27.97 -3.03
C GLY A 45 9.10 28.66 -1.89
N GLY A 46 9.53 28.36 -0.64
CA GLY A 46 9.35 29.20 0.55
C GLY A 46 9.22 28.35 1.83
N THR A 47 10.30 28.21 2.60
CA THR A 47 10.53 27.14 3.62
C THR A 47 10.20 25.76 3.05
N ASN A 48 11.18 25.16 2.37
CA ASN A 48 10.99 24.05 1.44
C ASN A 48 10.00 23.01 1.96
N ALA A 49 8.88 22.85 1.24
CA ALA A 49 7.94 21.77 1.49
C ALA A 49 8.72 20.44 1.60
N PRO A 50 8.31 19.53 2.50
CA PRO A 50 8.98 18.25 2.65
C PRO A 50 8.95 17.48 1.33
N SER A 51 10.04 16.78 1.03
CA SER A 51 10.08 15.93 -0.14
C SER A 51 9.08 14.78 0.00
N ALA A 52 8.61 14.26 -1.14
CA ALA A 52 7.71 13.10 -1.15
C ALA A 52 8.34 11.89 -0.43
N ASP A 53 9.65 11.68 -0.56
CA ASP A 53 10.38 10.65 0.18
C ASP A 53 10.38 10.87 1.69
N ALA A 54 10.53 12.11 2.16
CA ALA A 54 10.48 12.41 3.59
C ALA A 54 9.10 12.11 4.18
N ILE A 55 8.03 12.42 3.44
CA ILE A 55 6.65 12.14 3.83
C ILE A 55 6.42 10.62 3.89
N ARG A 56 6.81 9.87 2.86
CA ARG A 56 6.71 8.40 2.86
C ARG A 56 7.56 7.76 3.95
N THR A 57 8.72 8.32 4.25
CA THR A 57 9.57 7.85 5.35
C THR A 57 8.88 8.04 6.70
N ALA A 58 8.32 9.23 6.95
CA ALA A 58 7.56 9.50 8.17
C ALA A 58 6.37 8.53 8.36
N MET A 59 5.70 8.16 7.27
CA MET A 59 4.64 7.14 7.28
C MET A 59 5.16 5.75 7.65
N LYS A 60 6.22 5.29 6.98
CA LYS A 60 6.83 3.99 7.26
C LYS A 60 7.32 3.90 8.70
N ASP A 61 7.97 4.95 9.19
CA ASP A 61 8.45 5.05 10.56
C ASP A 61 7.29 5.02 11.55
N TYR A 62 6.20 5.74 11.27
CA TYR A 62 5.00 5.72 12.10
C TYR A 62 4.41 4.31 12.21
N VAL A 63 4.21 3.64 11.07
CA VAL A 63 3.67 2.27 11.01
C VAL A 63 4.59 1.31 11.76
N MET A 64 5.89 1.34 11.48
CA MET A 64 6.88 0.50 12.16
C MET A 64 6.86 0.71 13.67
N ASN A 65 6.87 1.97 14.12
CA ASN A 65 6.86 2.31 15.54
C ASN A 65 5.60 1.83 16.25
N LYS A 66 4.44 1.94 15.60
CA LYS A 66 3.16 1.44 16.13
C LYS A 66 3.08 -0.08 16.17
N SER A 67 3.76 -0.76 15.24
CA SER A 67 3.82 -2.22 15.19
C SER A 67 4.79 -2.84 16.19
N MET A 68 5.70 -2.08 16.82
CA MET A 68 6.76 -2.64 17.68
C MET A 68 6.23 -3.48 18.85
N ALA A 69 5.09 -3.11 19.42
CA ALA A 69 4.55 -3.78 20.62
C ALA A 69 3.80 -5.08 20.30
N THR A 70 3.09 -5.12 19.17
CA THR A 70 2.15 -6.18 18.81
C THR A 70 2.61 -7.03 17.63
N GLY A 71 3.61 -6.57 16.87
CA GLY A 71 4.02 -7.16 15.60
C GLY A 71 3.15 -6.73 14.41
N THR A 72 2.07 -5.99 14.65
CA THR A 72 1.10 -5.57 13.63
C THR A 72 0.70 -4.12 13.81
N PHE A 73 0.34 -3.45 12.72
CA PHE A 73 -0.20 -2.11 12.76
C PHE A 73 -1.70 -2.17 13.08
N ASP A 74 -2.04 -2.02 14.36
CA ASP A 74 -3.42 -2.18 14.84
C ASP A 74 -4.24 -0.90 14.60
N VAL A 75 -5.28 -1.00 13.75
CA VAL A 75 -6.17 0.11 13.36
C VAL A 75 -7.62 -0.25 13.65
N VAL A 76 -8.35 0.59 14.36
CA VAL A 76 -9.79 0.40 14.56
C VAL A 76 -10.55 0.82 13.31
N ASP A 77 -11.29 -0.12 12.71
CA ASP A 77 -12.17 0.12 11.57
C ASP A 77 -13.46 0.80 12.04
N PRO A 78 -13.70 2.09 11.74
CA PRO A 78 -14.84 2.82 12.27
C PRO A 78 -16.19 2.34 11.72
N GLU A 79 -16.23 1.66 10.57
CA GLU A 79 -17.49 1.13 10.01
C GLU A 79 -17.95 -0.14 10.71
N THR A 80 -17.02 -0.94 11.23
CA THR A 80 -17.32 -2.24 11.85
C THR A 80 -17.04 -2.30 13.34
N GLY A 81 -16.31 -1.33 13.89
CA GLY A 81 -15.81 -1.31 15.27
C GLY A 81 -14.69 -2.32 15.54
N LYS A 82 -14.22 -3.06 14.53
CA LYS A 82 -13.20 -4.11 14.69
C LYS A 82 -11.80 -3.51 14.65
N THR A 83 -10.92 -3.98 15.54
CA THR A 83 -9.48 -3.74 15.39
C THR A 83 -8.91 -4.64 14.30
N ARG A 84 -8.35 -4.04 13.26
CA ARG A 84 -7.64 -4.69 12.17
C ARG A 84 -6.17 -4.82 12.54
N LYS A 85 -5.59 -6.01 12.39
CA LYS A 85 -4.17 -6.27 12.58
C LYS A 85 -3.47 -6.26 11.24
N LEU A 86 -2.75 -5.18 10.93
CA LEU A 86 -2.30 -4.93 9.56
C LEU A 86 -0.80 -5.17 9.39
N GLU A 87 -0.44 -5.85 8.31
CA GLU A 87 0.91 -5.93 7.77
C GLU A 87 1.05 -4.93 6.62
N LEU A 88 2.07 -4.08 6.65
CA LEU A 88 2.36 -3.14 5.57
C LEU A 88 2.95 -3.88 4.38
N ILE A 89 2.32 -3.73 3.21
CA ILE A 89 2.79 -4.30 1.95
C ILE A 89 3.64 -3.27 1.20
N ARG A 90 3.10 -2.07 0.97
CA ARG A 90 3.83 -0.97 0.32
C ARG A 90 3.19 0.39 0.57
N VAL A 91 3.99 1.44 0.49
CA VAL A 91 3.52 2.83 0.41
C VAL A 91 3.60 3.27 -1.04
N HIS A 92 2.53 3.87 -1.57
CA HIS A 92 2.48 4.33 -2.96
C HIS A 92 3.38 5.55 -3.19
N GLU A 93 3.73 5.82 -4.45
CA GLU A 93 4.64 6.92 -4.78
C GLU A 93 3.95 8.28 -4.76
N ARG A 94 2.66 8.35 -5.09
CA ARG A 94 1.94 9.62 -5.16
C ARG A 94 1.77 10.21 -3.76
N VAL A 95 2.18 11.46 -3.61
CA VAL A 95 1.86 12.28 -2.44
C VAL A 95 0.91 13.38 -2.87
N GLY A 96 -0.27 13.43 -2.26
CA GLY A 96 -1.24 14.51 -2.40
C GLY A 96 -1.16 15.51 -1.24
N LYS A 97 -1.93 16.60 -1.34
CA LYS A 97 -2.06 17.57 -0.25
C LYS A 97 -3.52 18.00 -0.13
N THR A 98 -4.08 17.85 1.07
CA THR A 98 -5.44 18.29 1.41
C THR A 98 -5.37 19.24 2.60
N GLY A 99 -5.72 20.51 2.37
CA GLY A 99 -5.56 21.57 3.38
C GLY A 99 -4.11 21.71 3.83
N ASN A 100 -3.85 21.46 5.12
CA ASN A 100 -2.52 21.54 5.73
C ASN A 100 -1.77 20.20 5.79
N TYR A 101 -2.40 19.11 5.35
CA TYR A 101 -1.84 17.77 5.44
C TYR A 101 -1.34 17.29 4.09
N TYR A 102 -0.20 16.62 4.10
CA TYR A 102 0.24 15.77 3.01
C TYR A 102 -0.35 14.38 3.21
N TYR A 103 -0.57 13.62 2.14
CA TYR A 103 -1.06 12.25 2.28
C TYR A 103 -0.56 11.33 1.18
N SER A 104 -0.53 10.03 1.47
CA SER A 104 -0.22 8.95 0.53
C SER A 104 -1.01 7.71 0.95
N CYS A 105 -1.41 6.93 -0.05
CA CYS A 105 -2.00 5.62 0.16
C CYS A 105 -0.91 4.60 0.49
N ALA A 106 -1.26 3.58 1.26
CA ALA A 106 -0.44 2.40 1.48
C ALA A 106 -1.32 1.15 1.52
N ASP A 107 -0.81 0.08 0.92
CA ASP A 107 -1.46 -1.22 0.87
C ASP A 107 -1.09 -1.99 2.14
N PHE A 108 -2.11 -2.57 2.77
CA PHE A 108 -2.00 -3.40 3.95
C PHE A 108 -2.73 -4.71 3.74
N LYS A 109 -2.25 -5.76 4.43
CA LYS A 109 -2.95 -7.03 4.56
C LYS A 109 -3.36 -7.24 6.00
N ASP A 110 -4.62 -7.53 6.23
CA ASP A 110 -5.11 -7.96 7.54
C ASP A 110 -4.58 -9.38 7.82
N THR A 111 -3.80 -9.53 8.88
CA THR A 111 -3.12 -10.79 9.21
C THR A 111 -4.09 -11.86 9.70
N GLU A 112 -5.29 -11.46 10.18
CA GLU A 112 -6.30 -12.40 10.66
C GLU A 112 -7.23 -12.85 9.54
N SER A 113 -7.76 -11.90 8.77
CA SER A 113 -8.74 -12.19 7.72
C SER A 113 -8.13 -12.45 6.34
N GLY A 114 -6.88 -12.02 6.13
CA GLY A 114 -6.22 -12.02 4.82
C GLY A 114 -6.70 -10.91 3.89
N GLN A 115 -7.61 -10.04 4.33
CA GLN A 115 -8.18 -8.98 3.51
C GLN A 115 -7.15 -7.91 3.14
N MET A 116 -7.29 -7.33 1.95
CA MET A 116 -6.49 -6.21 1.48
C MET A 116 -7.17 -4.89 1.80
N LEU A 117 -6.40 -3.96 2.37
CA LEU A 117 -6.86 -2.63 2.71
C LEU A 117 -5.91 -1.59 2.12
N ASP A 118 -6.49 -0.52 1.57
CA ASP A 118 -5.74 0.68 1.22
C ASP A 118 -6.02 1.72 2.30
N LEU A 119 -4.97 2.16 3.00
CA LEU A 119 -5.08 3.20 4.02
C LEU A 119 -4.45 4.49 3.52
N ASP A 120 -5.14 5.61 3.75
CA ASP A 120 -4.56 6.94 3.60
C ASP A 120 -3.98 7.37 4.94
N LEU A 121 -2.72 7.79 4.94
CA LEU A 121 -2.07 8.37 6.11
C LEU A 121 -1.90 9.87 5.87
N ASP A 122 -2.42 10.69 6.78
CA ASP A 122 -2.24 12.15 6.72
C ASP A 122 -1.00 12.53 7.54
N VAL A 123 -0.13 13.33 6.95
CA VAL A 123 1.12 13.80 7.55
C VAL A 123 1.06 15.32 7.71
N GLU A 124 1.24 15.77 8.94
CA GLU A 124 1.45 17.19 9.25
C GLU A 124 2.93 17.54 9.20
N ASP A 125 3.22 18.78 8.79
CA ASP A 125 4.54 19.39 8.91
C ASP A 125 4.48 20.53 9.94
N LYS A 126 5.13 20.31 11.09
CA LYS A 126 5.29 21.31 12.15
C LYS A 126 6.73 21.82 12.17
N GLY A 127 7.03 22.74 11.26
CA GLY A 127 8.33 23.42 11.21
C GLY A 127 9.48 22.50 10.80
N GLY A 128 9.26 21.63 9.81
CA GLY A 128 10.21 20.63 9.32
C GLY A 128 10.10 19.28 10.05
N LYS A 129 9.25 19.18 11.08
CA LYS A 129 9.00 17.93 11.79
C LYS A 129 7.74 17.27 11.27
N LEU A 130 7.94 16.19 10.52
CA LEU A 130 6.86 15.38 9.96
C LEU A 130 6.33 14.39 10.99
N SER A 131 5.01 14.27 11.07
CA SER A 131 4.33 13.22 11.84
C SER A 131 2.99 12.87 11.24
N VAL A 132 2.62 11.58 11.32
CA VAL A 132 1.28 11.13 10.93
C VAL A 132 0.26 11.67 11.94
N ALA A 133 -0.74 12.38 11.43
CA ALA A 133 -1.82 12.99 12.20
C ALA A 133 -3.10 12.15 12.19
N ASP A 134 -3.39 11.46 11.10
CA ASP A 134 -4.59 10.64 10.94
C ASP A 134 -4.31 9.43 10.03
N VAL A 135 -5.08 8.36 10.20
CA VAL A 135 -5.01 7.13 9.41
C VAL A 135 -6.41 6.64 9.13
N ARG A 136 -6.73 6.42 7.85
CA ARG A 136 -8.09 6.08 7.42
C ARG A 136 -8.09 4.94 6.42
N ILE A 137 -9.08 4.07 6.54
CA ILE A 137 -9.32 3.02 5.54
C ILE A 137 -10.01 3.67 4.34
N HIS A 138 -9.29 3.77 3.22
CA HIS A 138 -9.79 4.27 1.94
C HIS A 138 -10.48 3.16 1.16
N LYS A 139 -9.87 1.97 1.08
CA LYS A 139 -10.47 0.81 0.41
C LYS A 139 -10.40 -0.45 1.28
N LEU A 140 -11.40 -1.30 1.13
CA LEU A 140 -11.43 -2.66 1.68
C LEU A 140 -11.80 -3.61 0.54
N GLU A 141 -10.94 -4.59 0.25
CA GLU A 141 -11.11 -5.52 -0.89
C GLU A 141 -11.34 -4.77 -2.22
N GLY A 142 -10.61 -3.69 -2.43
CA GLY A 142 -10.74 -2.83 -3.62
C GLY A 142 -12.00 -1.96 -3.67
N LYS A 143 -12.91 -2.07 -2.70
CA LYS A 143 -14.10 -1.22 -2.60
C LYS A 143 -13.78 0.06 -1.85
N GLU A 144 -13.94 1.20 -2.52
CA GLU A 144 -13.75 2.54 -1.98
C GLU A 144 -14.82 2.88 -0.93
N ARG A 145 -14.39 3.47 0.19
CA ARG A 145 -15.26 4.03 1.23
C ARG A 145 -15.54 5.52 1.00
N TYR A 146 -14.62 6.21 0.35
CA TYR A 146 -14.72 7.60 -0.08
C TYR A 146 -13.85 7.81 -1.31
N THR A 147 -14.03 8.95 -1.97
CA THR A 147 -13.20 9.39 -3.09
C THR A 147 -12.79 10.85 -2.89
N TYR A 148 -12.06 11.40 -3.86
CA TYR A 148 -11.56 12.78 -3.83
C TYR A 148 -12.14 13.58 -5.00
N ASP A 149 -12.49 14.84 -4.75
CA ASP A 149 -12.83 15.79 -5.81
C ASP A 149 -11.57 16.33 -6.52
N ALA A 150 -11.76 17.21 -7.51
CA ALA A 150 -10.65 17.79 -8.27
C ALA A 150 -9.70 18.68 -7.44
N ASN A 151 -10.06 19.03 -6.20
CA ASN A 151 -9.28 19.85 -5.29
C ASN A 151 -8.73 19.03 -4.11
N ASP A 152 -8.68 17.70 -4.24
CA ASP A 152 -8.27 16.77 -3.18
C ASP A 152 -9.15 16.84 -1.91
N ASN A 153 -10.40 17.33 -2.01
CA ASN A 153 -11.35 17.22 -0.90
C ASN A 153 -12.00 15.84 -0.90
N ARG A 154 -12.10 15.24 0.28
CA ARG A 154 -12.78 13.95 0.46
C ARG A 154 -14.28 14.08 0.29
N ILE A 155 -14.87 13.23 -0.55
CA ILE A 155 -16.32 13.15 -0.78
C ILE A 155 -16.82 11.69 -0.71
N PRO A 156 -18.09 11.43 -0.38
CA PRO A 156 -18.68 10.09 -0.45
C PRO A 156 -18.65 9.53 -1.88
N VAL A 157 -18.46 8.22 -2.03
CA VAL A 157 -18.47 7.53 -3.34
C VAL A 157 -19.76 7.73 -4.14
N ASN A 158 -20.89 7.95 -3.46
CA ASN A 158 -22.22 8.12 -4.07
C ASN A 158 -22.69 9.58 -4.11
N ALA A 159 -21.79 10.57 -3.97
CA ALA A 159 -22.17 11.95 -4.16
C ALA A 159 -22.52 12.17 -5.65
N GLU A 160 -23.80 12.43 -5.94
CA GLU A 160 -24.34 12.79 -7.26
C GLU A 160 -23.42 13.85 -7.91
N GLY A 161 -22.61 13.42 -8.90
CA GLY A 161 -21.58 14.25 -9.55
C GLY A 161 -20.23 13.55 -9.79
N SER A 162 -19.97 12.37 -9.23
CA SER A 162 -18.71 11.61 -9.41
C SER A 162 -18.64 10.75 -10.69
N HIS A 163 -19.44 11.03 -11.73
CA HIS A 163 -19.34 10.35 -13.01
C HIS A 163 -18.32 11.03 -13.92
N VAL A 164 -17.03 10.68 -13.79
CA VAL A 164 -16.08 10.90 -14.88
C VAL A 164 -16.29 9.76 -15.87
N GLU A 165 -17.13 10.06 -16.86
CA GLU A 165 -17.49 9.24 -18.00
C GLU A 165 -16.22 8.80 -18.76
N GLY A 166 -15.75 7.59 -18.49
CA GLY A 166 -14.72 6.93 -19.28
C GLY A 166 -15.36 6.27 -20.49
N SER A 167 -15.33 6.97 -21.62
CA SER A 167 -15.79 6.54 -22.96
C SER A 167 -15.53 5.04 -23.26
N HIS A 168 -16.58 4.24 -23.20
CA HIS A 168 -16.65 2.93 -23.85
C HIS A 168 -17.13 3.17 -25.29
N MET A 169 -16.20 3.43 -26.22
CA MET A 169 -16.47 3.27 -27.65
C MET A 169 -16.38 1.77 -27.97
N GLU A 170 -17.48 1.05 -27.73
CA GLU A 170 -17.70 -0.28 -28.27
C GLU A 170 -18.04 -0.16 -29.76
N GLY A 171 -17.38 -0.98 -30.57
CA GLY A 171 -17.47 -0.93 -32.03
C GLY A 171 -18.87 -1.21 -32.53
N GLN A 172 -19.33 -0.39 -33.48
CA GLN A 172 -20.34 -0.82 -34.44
C GLN A 172 -19.62 -1.26 -35.72
N GLU A 173 -19.41 -2.57 -35.80
CA GLU A 173 -19.24 -3.32 -37.03
C GLU A 173 -20.52 -3.13 -37.87
N GLN A 174 -20.44 -2.28 -38.91
CA GLN A 174 -21.52 -2.17 -39.89
C GLN A 174 -21.41 -3.31 -40.89
N GLY A 175 -22.14 -4.39 -40.61
CA GLY A 175 -22.65 -5.26 -41.65
C GLY A 175 -23.59 -4.47 -42.57
N LYS A 176 -23.29 -4.44 -43.87
CA LYS A 176 -24.26 -4.13 -44.92
C LYS A 176 -24.26 -5.28 -45.92
N GLU A 177 -25.25 -6.14 -45.76
CA GLU A 177 -25.70 -7.08 -46.78
C GLU A 177 -27.10 -6.64 -47.27
N HIS A 178 -27.41 -7.03 -48.52
CA HIS A 178 -28.63 -6.80 -49.32
C HIS A 178 -28.77 -5.41 -49.98
N GLY A 179 -29.09 -5.26 -51.27
CA GLY A 179 -29.52 -6.20 -52.30
C GLY A 179 -30.49 -5.48 -53.26
N GLY A 180 -30.30 -5.66 -54.58
CA GLY A 180 -31.32 -5.45 -55.62
C GLY A 180 -31.60 -4.01 -56.08
N LYS A 181 -31.27 -3.69 -57.33
CA LYS A 181 -32.11 -3.91 -58.53
C LYS A 181 -31.26 -3.76 -59.78
#